data_AF-A0A1E1V1S7-F1
#
_entry.id   AF-A0A1E1V1S7-F1
#
_cell.length_a   1.000
_cell.length_b   1.000
_cell.length_c   1.000
_cell.angle_alpha   90.00
_cell.angle_beta   90.00
_cell.angle_gamma   90.00
#
_symmetry.space_group_name_H-M   'P 1'
#
loop_
_entity.id
_entity.type
_entity.pdbx_description
1 polymer ?
#
loop_
_entity_poly.entity_id
_entity_poly.type
_entity_poly.pdbx_seq_one_letter_code
_entity_poly.pdbx_strand_id
1 'polypeptide(L)' 'MSQPARAEQTPLQGTRQHYERAMKLGDAEALAGHRVEAERYYQLAEHYLRSGNGRAA' A
#
# COMPACT_ATOMS: atom_id res chain seq x y z
N MET A 1 -11.68 -4.88 33.46
CA MET A 1 -11.68 -5.03 31.99
C MET A 1 -10.77 -3.95 31.44
N SER A 2 -9.59 -4.30 30.92
CA SER A 2 -8.63 -3.30 30.45
C SER A 2 -8.10 -3.72 29.09
N GLN A 3 -8.61 -3.11 28.03
CA GLN A 3 -7.93 -2.98 26.75
C GLN A 3 -7.99 -1.50 26.37
N PRO A 4 -6.84 -0.91 26.03
CA PRO A 4 -6.76 -0.35 24.68
C PRO A 4 -5.36 -0.63 24.10
N ALA A 5 -5.08 -1.87 23.69
CA ALA A 5 -3.84 -2.21 22.99
C ALA A 5 -4.06 -2.35 21.47
N ARG A 6 -4.98 -1.57 20.86
CA ARG A 6 -5.40 -1.78 19.46
C ARG A 6 -5.23 -0.59 18.51
N ALA A 7 -4.89 0.61 18.99
CA ALA A 7 -4.86 1.79 18.11
C ALA A 7 -3.47 2.26 17.67
N GLU A 8 -2.39 1.79 18.31
CA GLU A 8 -1.04 2.34 18.09
C GLU A 8 -0.07 1.37 17.41
N GLN A 9 -0.57 0.26 16.86
CA GLN A 9 0.22 -0.62 16.01
C GLN A 9 0.32 -0.05 14.59
N THR A 10 1.07 1.04 14.52
CA THR A 10 1.89 1.50 13.39
C THR A 10 1.15 1.80 12.08
N PRO A 11 0.84 3.07 11.76
CA PRO A 11 0.45 3.49 10.40
C PRO A 11 1.40 2.98 9.30
N LEU A 12 2.66 2.68 9.63
CA LEU A 12 3.65 2.03 8.76
C LEU A 12 3.26 0.61 8.32
N GLN A 13 2.66 -0.21 9.20
CA GLN A 13 2.26 -1.59 8.86
C GLN A 13 1.06 -1.62 7.91
N GLY A 14 0.07 -0.75 8.14
CA GLY A 14 -1.06 -0.58 7.23
C GLY A 14 -0.60 -0.12 5.84
N THR A 15 0.32 0.85 5.80
CA THR A 15 0.84 1.41 4.54
C THR A 15 1.60 0.36 3.71
N ARG A 16 2.39 -0.51 4.36
CA ARG A 16 3.05 -1.63 3.67
C ARG A 16 2.05 -2.64 3.10
N GLN A 17 1.01 -2.99 3.84
CA GLN A 17 -0.03 -3.91 3.36
C GLN A 17 -0.76 -3.33 2.13
N HIS A 18 -1.03 -2.03 2.15
CA HIS A 18 -1.65 -1.34 1.01
C HIS A 18 -0.73 -1.29 -0.22
N TYR A 19 0.58 -1.06 -0.01
CA TYR A 19 1.59 -1.18 -1.07
C TYR A 19 1.58 -2.58 -1.71
N GLU A 20 1.70 -3.63 -0.91
CA GLU A 20 1.76 -5.02 -1.40
C GLU A 20 0.49 -5.42 -2.16
N ARG A 21 -0.68 -4.92 -1.72
CA ARG A 21 -1.95 -5.13 -2.43
C ARG A 21 -1.97 -4.40 -3.77
N ALA A 22 -1.52 -3.14 -3.82
CA ALA A 22 -1.49 -2.36 -5.05
C ALA A 22 -0.57 -3.00 -6.09
N MET A 23 0.59 -3.53 -5.68
CA MET A 23 1.49 -4.29 -6.57
C MET A 23 0.80 -5.52 -7.17
N LYS A 24 0.14 -6.34 -6.35
CA LYS A 24 -0.57 -7.54 -6.82
C LYS A 24 -1.67 -7.22 -7.84
N LEU A 25 -2.40 -6.13 -7.63
CA LEU A 25 -3.42 -5.68 -8.57
C LEU A 25 -2.81 -5.18 -9.87
N GLY A 26 -1.74 -4.37 -9.79
CA GLY A 26 -1.01 -3.91 -10.97
C GLY A 26 -0.48 -5.05 -11.82
N ASP A 27 0.09 -6.08 -11.20
CA ASP A 27 0.59 -7.27 -11.90
C ASP A 27 -0.54 -8.07 -12.56
N ALA A 28 -1.70 -8.21 -11.89
CA ALA A 28 -2.85 -8.88 -12.46
C ALA A 28 -3.40 -8.14 -13.70
N GLU A 29 -3.51 -6.81 -13.64
CA GLU A 29 -3.94 -5.99 -14.78
C GLU A 29 -2.92 -6.02 -15.93
N ALA A 30 -1.62 -6.02 -15.61
CA ALA A 30 -0.56 -6.12 -16.62
C ALA A 30 -0.61 -7.46 -17.35
N LEU A 31 -0.83 -8.57 -16.62
CA LEU A 31 -1.01 -9.90 -17.19
C LEU A 31 -2.29 -10.01 -18.02
N ALA A 32 -3.35 -9.28 -17.65
CA ALA A 32 -4.57 -9.17 -18.44
C ALA A 32 -4.45 -8.25 -19.68
N GLY A 33 -3.33 -7.54 -19.83
CA GLY A 33 -3.10 -6.59 -20.92
C GLY A 33 -3.70 -5.21 -20.70
N HIS A 34 -4.27 -4.94 -19.52
CA HIS A 34 -4.84 -3.64 -19.14
C HIS A 34 -3.75 -2.68 -18.65
N ARG A 35 -2.95 -2.18 -19.60
CA ARG A 35 -1.74 -1.41 -19.28
C ARG A 35 -2.01 -0.12 -18.49
N VAL A 36 -3.10 0.59 -18.77
CA VAL A 36 -3.45 1.84 -18.06
C VAL A 36 -3.82 1.54 -16.61
N GLU A 37 -4.52 0.43 -16.38
CA GLU A 37 -5.00 0.06 -15.05
C GLU A 37 -3.84 -0.45 -14.19
N ALA A 38 -2.92 -1.20 -14.81
CA ALA A 38 -1.66 -1.59 -14.21
C ALA A 38 -0.85 -0.38 -13.74
N GLU A 39 -0.66 0.61 -14.63
CA GLU A 39 0.08 1.84 -14.32
C GLU A 39 -0.56 2.63 -13.16
N ARG A 40 -1.90 2.72 -13.15
CA ARG A 40 -2.64 3.34 -12.04
C ARG A 40 -2.36 2.65 -10.70
N TYR A 41 -2.32 1.31 -10.68
CA TYR A 41 -2.01 0.56 -9.46
C TYR A 41 -0.55 0.72 -9.03
N TYR A 42 0.39 0.79 -9.97
CA TYR A 42 1.80 1.04 -9.65
C TYR A 42 2.00 2.43 -9.05
N GLN A 43 1.37 3.47 -9.60
CA GLN A 43 1.40 4.82 -9.00
C GLN A 43 0.81 4.85 -7.59
N LEU A 44 -0.25 4.06 -7.35
CA LEU A 44 -0.86 3.92 -6.03
C LEU A 44 0.09 3.20 -5.05
N ALA A 45 0.81 2.18 -5.50
CA ALA A 45 1.84 1.52 -4.70
C ALA A 45 2.94 2.53 -4.29
N GLU A 46 3.44 3.32 -5.25
CA GLU A 46 4.42 4.37 -4.96
C GLU A 46 3.91 5.42 -3.97
N HIS A 47 2.62 5.78 -4.05
CA HIS A 47 2.00 6.69 -3.09
C HIS A 47 2.07 6.13 -1.66
N TYR A 48 1.73 4.86 -1.47
CA TYR A 48 1.86 4.22 -0.16
C TYR A 48 3.31 4.15 0.29
N LEU A 49 4.25 3.78 -0.58
CA LEU A 49 5.67 3.75 -0.24
C LEU A 49 6.17 5.14 0.24
N ARG A 50 5.81 6.22 -0.47
CA ARG A 50 6.15 7.60 -0.07
C ARG A 50 5.50 8.01 1.24
N SER A 51 4.23 7.66 1.44
CA SER A 51 3.48 7.98 2.66
C SER A 51 3.99 7.22 3.89
N GLY A 52 4.51 6.00 3.70
CA GLY A 52 5.16 5.22 4.75
C GLY A 52 6.54 5.79 5.13
N ASN A 53 7.30 6.26 4.15
CA ASN A 53 8.64 6.83 4.38
C ASN A 53 8.61 8.26 4.97
N GLY A 54 7.45 8.94 4.96
CA GLY A 54 7.28 10.30 5.50
C GLY A 54 7.35 10.46 7.03
N ARG A 55 7.62 9.37 7.78
CA ARG A 55 7.83 9.40 9.25
C ARG A 55 9.30 9.23 9.66
N ALA A 56 10.23 9.60 8.78
CA ALA A 56 11.66 9.69 9.08
C ALA A 56 12.21 11.06 8.61
N ALA A 57 11.80 12.13 9.30
CA ALA A 57 12.47 13.44 9.27
C ALA A 57 12.19 14.15 10.60
#